data_AF-A0A2K2V6W5-F1
#
_entry.id   AF-A0A2K2V6W5-F1
#
_cell.length_a   1.000
_cell.length_b   1.000
_cell.length_c   1.000
_cell.angle_alpha   90.00
_cell.angle_beta   90.00
_cell.angle_gamma   90.00
#
_symmetry.space_group_name_H-M   'P 1'
#
loop_
_entity.id
_entity.type
_entity.pdbx_description
1 polymer ?
#
loop_
_entity_poly.entity_id
_entity_poly.type
_entity_poly.pdbx_seq_one_letter_code
_entity_poly.pdbx_strand_id
1 'polypeptide(L)'
;MLRRPIRPPTKPIKMRAPFTLKKLVFEALFGIVYAFFTFPISFLIAEFSVWVSSVWMLNRADALRNFNLFLWLVQLMFMIVPLYHKRYMRVIFFLVTSLLIYYAVFFAAAFDPLSLFGY
;
A
#
# COMPACT_ATOMS: atom_id res chain seq x y z
N MET A 1 3.92 -2.33 66.28
CA MET A 1 3.84 -1.34 65.18
C MET A 1 3.84 -2.08 63.84
N LEU A 2 2.69 -2.23 63.19
CA LEU A 2 2.55 -2.93 61.91
C LEU A 2 2.94 -1.99 60.75
N ARG A 3 4.04 -2.28 60.06
CA ARG A 3 4.46 -1.55 58.84
C ARG A 3 3.43 -1.82 57.73
N ARG A 4 2.77 -0.77 57.24
CA ARG A 4 1.88 -0.87 56.08
C ARG A 4 2.70 -1.22 54.82
N PRO A 5 2.22 -2.14 53.96
CA PRO A 5 2.89 -2.44 52.70
C PRO A 5 2.81 -1.24 51.75
N ILE A 6 3.98 -0.78 51.29
CA ILE A 6 4.12 0.29 50.31
C ILE A 6 3.65 -0.26 48.96
N ARG A 7 2.49 0.19 48.47
CA ARG A 7 2.04 -0.15 47.10
C ARG A 7 3.01 0.50 46.10
N PRO A 8 3.50 -0.23 45.08
CA PRO A 8 4.27 0.39 44.01
C PRO A 8 3.38 1.42 43.29
N PRO A 9 3.94 2.56 42.83
CA PRO A 9 3.18 3.53 42.05
C PRO A 9 2.65 2.83 40.80
N THR A 10 1.33 2.81 40.65
CA THR A 10 0.65 2.38 39.43
C THR A 10 1.24 3.20 38.28
N LYS A 11 1.98 2.54 37.38
CA LYS A 11 2.48 3.16 36.15
C LYS A 11 1.29 3.85 35.49
N PRO A 12 1.31 5.19 35.26
CA PRO A 12 0.23 5.84 34.57
C PRO A 12 0.13 5.20 33.19
N ILE A 13 -1.04 4.61 32.90
CA ILE A 13 -1.41 4.18 31.57
C ILE A 13 -1.37 5.46 30.74
N LYS A 14 -0.27 5.67 30.00
CA LYS A 14 -0.19 6.75 29.02
C LYS A 14 -1.24 6.44 27.96
N MET A 15 -2.46 6.95 28.17
CA MET A 15 -3.45 7.05 27.11
C MET A 15 -2.75 7.74 25.95
N ARG A 16 -2.60 7.02 24.82
CA ARG A 16 -2.04 7.57 23.59
C ARG A 16 -2.76 8.89 23.33
N ALA A 17 -1.98 9.96 23.24
CA ALA A 17 -2.45 11.33 23.03
C ALA A 17 -3.57 11.38 21.97
N PRO A 18 -4.55 12.28 22.13
CA PRO A 18 -5.68 12.40 21.21
C PRO A 18 -5.14 12.58 19.80
N PHE A 19 -5.65 11.76 18.86
CA PHE A 19 -5.37 11.89 17.43
C PHE A 19 -5.59 13.35 17.03
N THR A 20 -4.51 14.11 16.91
CA THR A 20 -4.61 15.52 16.55
C THR A 20 -4.92 15.55 15.06
N LEU A 21 -5.93 16.30 14.65
CA LEU A 21 -6.37 16.39 13.24
C LEU A 21 -5.19 16.71 12.31
N LYS A 22 -4.25 17.56 12.75
CA LYS A 22 -2.99 17.86 12.06
C LYS A 22 -2.14 16.62 11.76
N LYS A 23 -2.02 15.68 12.70
CA LYS A 23 -1.27 14.44 12.53
C LYS A 23 -1.95 13.51 11.52
N LEU A 24 -3.28 13.45 11.55
CA LEU A 24 -4.05 12.67 10.58
C LEU A 24 -3.84 13.21 9.15
N VAL A 25 -3.97 14.53 8.97
CA VAL A 25 -3.73 15.19 7.66
C VAL A 25 -2.31 14.92 7.17
N PHE A 26 -1.32 14.99 8.04
CA PHE A 26 0.07 14.70 7.68
C PHE A 26 0.26 13.22 7.31
N GLU A 27 -0.29 12.28 8.08
CA GLU A 27 -0.21 10.86 7.73
C GLU A 27 -0.94 10.53 6.43
N ALA A 28 -2.07 11.18 6.16
CA ALA A 28 -2.82 11.05 4.93
C ALA A 28 -2.02 11.55 3.72
N LEU A 29 -1.51 12.77 3.78
CA LEU A 29 -0.73 13.36 2.69
C LEU A 29 0.48 12.50 2.34
N PHE A 30 1.22 12.03 3.35
CA PHE A 30 2.35 11.14 3.12
C PHE A 30 1.94 9.78 2.55
N GLY A 31 0.79 9.23 2.94
CA GLY A 31 0.28 7.97 2.37
C GLY A 31 -0.08 8.13 0.89
N ILE A 32 -0.73 9.25 0.56
CA ILE A 32 -1.12 9.61 -0.80
C ILE A 32 0.12 9.80 -1.68
N VAL A 33 1.04 10.66 -1.27
CA VAL A 33 2.28 10.94 -2.01
C VAL A 33 3.08 9.65 -2.20
N TYR A 34 3.16 8.81 -1.17
CA TYR A 34 3.86 7.53 -1.27
C TYR A 34 3.19 6.57 -2.26
N ALA A 35 1.86 6.52 -2.32
CA ALA A 35 1.13 5.74 -3.31
C ALA A 35 1.42 6.25 -4.73
N PHE A 36 1.44 7.56 -4.95
CA PHE A 36 1.76 8.16 -6.25
C PHE A 36 3.18 7.85 -6.74
N PHE A 37 4.15 7.72 -5.84
CA PHE A 37 5.52 7.35 -6.22
C PHE A 37 5.69 5.85 -6.48
N THR A 38 5.03 5.02 -5.70
CA THR A 38 5.18 3.57 -5.76
C THR A 38 4.35 2.93 -6.85
N PHE A 39 3.16 3.46 -7.13
CA PHE A 39 2.25 2.89 -8.13
C PHE A 39 2.86 2.83 -9.54
N PRO A 40 3.53 3.89 -10.07
CA PRO A 40 4.20 3.81 -11.37
C PRO A 40 5.32 2.75 -11.39
N ILE A 41 6.05 2.58 -10.29
CA ILE A 41 7.12 1.58 -10.18
C ILE A 41 6.51 0.16 -10.22
N SER A 42 5.45 -0.07 -9.44
CA SER A 42 4.71 -1.33 -9.44
C SER A 42 4.09 -1.63 -10.81
N PHE A 43 3.58 -0.60 -11.49
CA PHE A 43 3.03 -0.71 -12.83
C PHE A 43 4.10 -1.14 -13.85
N LEU A 44 5.27 -0.51 -13.87
CA LEU A 44 6.38 -0.88 -14.76
C LEU A 44 6.87 -2.32 -14.53
N ILE A 45 6.93 -2.76 -13.27
CA ILE A 45 7.30 -4.14 -12.94
C ILE A 45 6.21 -5.12 -13.39
N ALA A 46 4.94 -4.77 -13.21
CA ALA A 46 3.82 -5.57 -13.69
C ALA A 46 3.78 -5.64 -15.22
N GLU A 47 4.09 -4.55 -15.90
CA GLU A 47 4.22 -4.47 -17.36
C GLU A 47 5.33 -5.41 -17.85
N PHE A 48 6.48 -5.46 -17.16
CA PHE A 48 7.52 -6.44 -17.46
C PHE A 48 7.03 -7.89 -17.33
N SER A 49 6.13 -8.18 -16.39
CA SER A 49 5.50 -9.51 -16.29
C SER A 49 4.63 -9.85 -17.51
N VAL A 50 4.00 -8.87 -18.17
CA VAL A 50 3.22 -9.09 -19.40
C VAL A 50 4.17 -9.45 -20.53
N TRP A 51 5.28 -8.72 -20.65
CA TRP A 51 6.32 -9.04 -21.63
C TRP A 51 6.85 -10.47 -21.46
N VAL A 52 7.20 -10.89 -20.23
CA VAL A 52 7.62 -12.28 -19.96
C VAL A 52 6.53 -13.28 -20.35
N SER A 53 5.27 -12.96 -20.05
CA SER A 53 4.14 -13.83 -20.40
C SER A 53 3.96 -13.98 -21.92
N SER A 54 4.23 -12.93 -22.70
CA SER A 54 4.24 -12.96 -24.17
C SER A 54 5.35 -13.85 -24.71
N VAL A 55 6.58 -13.71 -24.18
CA VAL A 55 7.72 -14.55 -24.59
C VAL A 55 7.45 -16.03 -24.32
N TRP A 56 6.73 -16.35 -23.24
CA TRP A 56 6.37 -17.73 -22.87
C TRP A 56 5.08 -18.23 -23.50
N MET A 57 4.48 -17.44 -24.41
CA MET A 57 3.25 -17.78 -25.14
C MET A 57 2.09 -18.16 -24.21
N LEU A 58 1.97 -17.50 -23.05
CA LEU A 58 0.86 -17.71 -22.14
C LEU A 58 -0.45 -17.20 -22.75
N ASN A 59 -1.58 -17.75 -22.31
CA ASN A 59 -2.89 -17.24 -22.71
C ASN A 59 -3.09 -15.82 -22.17
N ARG A 60 -3.88 -15.00 -22.90
CA ARG A 60 -4.25 -13.62 -22.47
C ARG A 60 -4.75 -13.55 -21.03
N ALA A 61 -5.56 -14.53 -20.62
CA ALA A 61 -6.10 -14.62 -19.26
C ALA A 61 -5.00 -14.79 -18.19
N ASP A 62 -3.99 -15.62 -18.48
CA ASP A 62 -2.86 -15.83 -17.56
C ASP A 62 -1.92 -14.62 -17.53
N ALA A 63 -1.70 -13.97 -18.68
CA ALA A 63 -0.92 -12.73 -18.76
C ALA A 63 -1.56 -11.60 -17.93
N LEU A 64 -2.88 -11.41 -18.03
CA LEU A 64 -3.63 -10.45 -17.19
C LEU A 64 -3.61 -10.83 -15.71
N ARG A 65 -3.71 -12.11 -15.39
CA ARG A 65 -3.61 -12.58 -14.00
C ARG A 65 -2.25 -12.26 -13.43
N ASN A 66 -1.18 -12.56 -14.17
CA ASN A 66 0.20 -12.28 -13.76
C ASN A 66 0.42 -10.77 -13.60
N PHE A 67 -0.01 -9.95 -14.55
CA PHE A 67 0.04 -8.50 -14.44
C PHE A 67 -0.57 -7.99 -13.13
N ASN A 68 -1.82 -8.38 -12.85
CA ASN A 68 -2.49 -7.94 -11.62
C ASN A 68 -1.80 -8.47 -10.36
N LEU A 69 -1.34 -9.74 -10.38
CA LEU A 69 -0.61 -10.32 -9.27
C LEU A 69 0.68 -9.55 -8.97
N PHE A 70 1.52 -9.29 -9.97
CA PHE A 70 2.76 -8.54 -9.79
C PHE A 70 2.51 -7.10 -9.39
N LEU A 71 1.52 -6.42 -9.98
CA LEU A 71 1.14 -5.07 -9.60
C LEU A 71 0.81 -4.99 -8.11
N TRP A 72 -0.09 -5.84 -7.61
CA TRP A 72 -0.49 -5.82 -6.21
C TRP A 72 0.59 -6.34 -5.28
N LEU A 73 1.36 -7.35 -5.69
CA LEU A 73 2.44 -7.91 -4.89
C LEU A 73 3.52 -6.85 -4.63
N VAL A 74 3.98 -6.15 -5.67
CA VAL A 74 4.97 -5.07 -5.51
C VAL A 74 4.38 -3.91 -4.70
N GLN A 75 3.12 -3.55 -4.95
CA GLN A 75 2.45 -2.50 -4.17
C GLN A 75 2.37 -2.84 -2.67
N LEU A 76 2.08 -4.09 -2.34
CA LEU A 76 2.06 -4.57 -0.96
C LEU A 76 3.46 -4.65 -0.35
N MET A 77 4.51 -4.93 -1.13
CA MET A 77 5.89 -4.87 -0.65
C MET A 77 6.27 -3.46 -0.20
N PHE A 78 5.86 -2.42 -0.92
CA PHE A 78 6.08 -1.03 -0.50
C PHE A 78 5.34 -0.69 0.81
N MET A 79 4.24 -1.39 1.11
CA MET A 79 3.49 -1.23 2.35
C MET A 79 4.29 -1.67 3.60
N ILE A 80 5.37 -2.45 3.43
CA ILE A 80 6.25 -2.89 4.53
C ILE A 80 6.87 -1.68 5.24
N VAL A 81 7.23 -0.61 4.51
CA VAL A 81 7.87 0.58 5.08
C VAL A 81 6.99 1.27 6.12
N PRO A 82 5.74 1.67 5.82
CA PRO A 82 4.86 2.27 6.82
C PRO A 82 4.40 1.28 7.91
N LEU A 83 4.27 -0.01 7.60
CA LEU A 83 3.97 -1.06 8.58
C LEU A 83 5.07 -1.19 9.65
N TYR A 84 6.33 -1.22 9.23
CA TYR A 84 7.49 -1.30 10.12
C TYR A 84 7.52 -0.14 11.12
N HIS A 85 7.18 1.07 10.66
CA HIS A 85 7.12 2.27 11.50
C HIS A 85 5.83 2.41 12.32
N LYS A 86 4.95 1.39 12.31
CA LYS A 86 3.64 1.38 13.01
C LYS A 86 2.76 2.57 12.65
N ARG A 87 2.87 3.08 11.42
CA ARG A 87 2.10 4.23 10.89
C ARG A 87 0.84 3.73 10.16
N TYR A 88 -0.10 3.18 10.92
CA TYR A 88 -1.28 2.51 10.36
C TYR A 88 -2.19 3.42 9.52
N MET A 89 -2.35 4.71 9.86
CA MET A 89 -3.17 5.59 9.03
C MET A 89 -2.54 5.82 7.66
N ARG A 90 -1.21 6.00 7.62
CA ARG A 90 -0.48 6.09 6.35
C ARG A 90 -0.69 4.85 5.47
N VAL A 91 -0.73 3.66 6.06
CA VAL A 91 -1.03 2.41 5.36
C VAL A 91 -2.42 2.44 4.74
N ILE A 92 -3.43 2.88 5.51
CA ILE A 92 -4.81 2.96 5.02
C ILE A 92 -4.90 3.92 3.84
N PHE A 93 -4.37 5.14 3.98
CA PHE A 93 -4.40 6.13 2.91
C PHE A 93 -3.61 5.67 1.67
N PHE A 94 -2.48 4.99 1.86
CA PHE A 94 -1.73 4.38 0.77
C PHE A 94 -2.56 3.36 -0.01
N LEU A 95 -3.24 2.45 0.69
CA LEU A 95 -4.02 1.38 0.08
C LEU A 95 -5.24 1.94 -0.66
N VAL A 96 -5.96 2.87 -0.02
CA VAL A 96 -7.10 3.58 -0.63
C VAL A 96 -6.66 4.34 -1.88
N THR A 97 -5.57 5.11 -1.80
CA THR A 97 -5.07 5.87 -2.95
C THR A 97 -4.63 4.94 -4.08
N SER A 98 -3.95 3.84 -3.76
CA SER A 98 -3.53 2.85 -4.77
C SER A 98 -4.72 2.21 -5.49
N LEU A 99 -5.79 1.89 -4.75
CA LEU A 99 -7.04 1.39 -5.33
C LEU A 99 -7.74 2.43 -6.21
N LEU A 100 -7.75 3.70 -5.78
CA LEU A 100 -8.31 4.78 -6.58
C LEU A 100 -7.53 5.00 -7.88
N ILE A 101 -6.20 4.96 -7.83
CA ILE A 101 -5.35 5.05 -9.03
C ILE A 101 -5.61 3.85 -9.94
N TYR A 102 -5.64 2.62 -9.39
CA TYR A 102 -5.97 1.42 -10.15
C TYR A 102 -7.32 1.56 -10.86
N TYR A 103 -8.35 1.99 -10.13
CA TYR A 103 -9.67 2.21 -10.71
C TYR A 103 -9.64 3.28 -11.81
N ALA A 104 -8.98 4.42 -11.56
CA ALA A 104 -8.88 5.51 -12.52
C ALA A 104 -8.16 5.08 -13.82
N VAL A 105 -7.09 4.29 -13.72
CA VAL A 105 -6.32 3.85 -14.88
C VAL A 105 -7.09 2.79 -15.69
N PHE A 106 -7.55 1.72 -15.04
CA PHE A 106 -8.09 0.57 -15.77
C PHE A 106 -9.58 0.67 -16.11
N PHE A 107 -10.37 1.43 -15.32
CA PHE A 107 -11.82 1.56 -15.55
C PHE A 107 -12.21 2.91 -16.12
N ALA A 108 -11.66 4.02 -15.59
CA ALA A 108 -12.03 5.35 -16.06
C ALA A 108 -11.30 5.73 -17.37
N ALA A 109 -10.01 5.44 -17.46
CA ALA A 109 -9.23 5.66 -18.69
C ALA A 109 -9.29 4.48 -19.68
N ALA A 110 -9.94 3.36 -19.30
CA ALA A 110 -10.05 2.15 -20.11
C ALA A 110 -8.70 1.65 -20.66
N PHE A 111 -7.63 1.84 -19.88
CA PHE A 111 -6.29 1.44 -20.29
C PHE A 111 -6.16 -0.09 -20.28
N ASP A 112 -5.72 -0.67 -21.40
CA ASP A 112 -5.45 -2.10 -21.51
C ASP A 112 -3.95 -2.38 -21.29
N PRO A 113 -3.54 -3.03 -20.19
CA PRO A 113 -2.13 -3.32 -19.94
C PRO A 113 -1.52 -4.32 -20.93
N LEU A 114 -2.34 -5.06 -21.68
CA LEU A 114 -1.87 -6.01 -22.68
C LEU A 114 -1.52 -5.33 -24.02
N SER A 115 -2.09 -4.15 -24.31
CA SER A 115 -2.00 -3.54 -25.64
C SER A 115 -0.57 -3.14 -26.03
N LEU A 116 0.29 -2.91 -25.04
CA LEU A 116 1.67 -2.46 -25.24
C LEU A 116 2.57 -3.50 -25.91
N PHE A 117 2.25 -4.80 -25.75
CA PHE A 117 3.06 -5.90 -26.31
C PHE A 117 2.34 -6.69 -27.40
N GLY A 118 1.29 -6.10 -27.99
CA GLY A 118 0.56 -6.69 -29.11
C GLY A 118 -0.26 -7.92 -28.74
N TYR A 119 -0.70 -8.01 -27.48
CA TYR A 119 -1.50 -9.14 -27.03
C TYR A 119 -2.89 -9.14 -27.59
#